data_AF-A0A358SN24-F1
#
_entry.id   AF-A0A358SN24-F1
#
_cell.length_a   1.000
_cell.length_b   1.000
_cell.length_c   1.000
_cell.angle_alpha   90.00
_cell.angle_beta   90.00
_cell.angle_gamma   90.00
#
_symmetry.space_group_name_H-M   'P 1'
#
loop_
_entity.id
_entity.type
_entity.pdbx_description
1 polymer ?
#
loop_
_entity_poly.entity_id
_entity_poly.type
_entity_poly.pdbx_seq_one_letter_code
_entity_poly.pdbx_strand_id
1 'polypeptide(L)'
;MIGQASDHGRLDPPLLMALDEATQICRVPLDKWLAHSGGKGIQIATVVHGEAQLAATWGHHGRRVILDTSGCKVVLPGVDDPDTLEHLSRVCGEHAFRERGRGERGRDAIWTRYPVMTPSMINQLPTGFALVKWGNSALTIAKIAAARKDRMIRADQVRYRRLPAAPIELPVPICELPQDAIPADVVPDDLAALPDVPVSAPSGQAYPWDEGQA
;
A
#
# COMPACT_ATOMS: atom_id res chain seq x y z
N MET A 1 26.05 4.75 0.60
CA MET A 1 24.59 5.00 0.65
C MET A 1 24.29 5.90 1.85
N ILE A 2 23.65 7.05 1.64
CA ILE A 2 23.60 8.20 2.58
C ILE A 2 22.99 7.86 3.96
N GLY A 3 21.94 7.03 4.02
CA GLY A 3 21.28 6.69 5.30
C GLY A 3 22.16 5.89 6.26
N GLN A 4 23.02 5.01 5.75
CA GLN A 4 23.98 4.23 6.56
C GLN A 4 25.15 5.07 7.08
N ALA A 5 25.35 6.27 6.51
CA ALA A 5 26.38 7.21 6.92
C ALA A 5 25.89 8.22 7.97
N SER A 6 24.62 8.15 8.38
CA SER A 6 24.06 8.95 9.48
C SER A 6 24.42 8.36 10.84
N ASP A 7 24.44 9.20 11.88
CA ASP A 7 24.79 8.81 13.26
C ASP A 7 23.95 7.64 13.82
N HIS A 8 22.75 7.42 13.28
CA HIS A 8 21.81 6.38 13.70
C HIS A 8 21.71 5.21 12.70
N GLY A 9 22.49 5.23 11.61
CA GLY A 9 22.42 4.23 10.53
C GLY A 9 21.11 4.26 9.72
N ARG A 10 20.28 5.30 9.89
CA ARG A 10 18.95 5.48 9.29
C ARG A 10 18.73 6.93 8.86
N LEU A 11 17.93 7.14 7.83
CA LEU A 11 17.46 8.49 7.49
C LEU A 11 16.71 9.10 8.68
N ASP A 12 17.16 10.30 9.08
CA ASP A 12 16.54 11.13 10.10
C ASP A 12 16.43 12.58 9.55
N PRO A 13 15.23 13.07 9.23
CA PRO A 13 13.93 12.43 9.42
C PRO A 13 13.71 11.23 8.48
N PRO A 14 12.86 10.26 8.85
CA PRO A 14 12.55 9.13 7.99
C PRO A 14 11.84 9.58 6.71
N LEU A 15 12.17 8.93 5.59
CA LEU A 15 11.58 9.19 4.28
C LEU A 15 10.28 8.39 4.12
N LEU A 16 9.16 9.05 3.88
CA LEU A 16 7.91 8.41 3.46
C LEU A 16 7.79 8.44 1.92
N MET A 17 7.70 7.27 1.31
CA MET A 17 7.31 7.10 -0.09
C MET A 17 5.84 6.69 -0.14
N ALA A 18 4.96 7.63 -0.49
CA ALA A 18 3.56 7.39 -0.73
C ALA A 18 3.35 7.15 -2.24
N LEU A 19 3.20 5.89 -2.62
CA LEU A 19 3.08 5.45 -4.02
C LEU A 19 1.62 5.15 -4.34
N ASP A 20 0.97 6.08 -5.03
CA ASP A 20 -0.38 5.87 -5.54
C ASP A 20 -0.33 5.14 -6.89
N GLU A 21 -1.29 4.26 -7.12
CA GLU A 21 -1.39 3.44 -8.34
C GLU A 21 -0.05 2.79 -8.76
N ALA A 22 0.62 2.13 -7.80
CA ALA A 22 1.98 1.61 -8.01
C ALA A 22 2.10 0.59 -9.16
N THR A 23 1.01 -0.06 -9.55
CA THR A 23 0.92 -0.99 -10.69
C THR A 23 0.87 -0.27 -12.05
N GLN A 24 0.35 0.96 -12.08
CA GLN A 24 0.07 1.72 -13.30
C GLN A 24 1.02 2.91 -13.51
N ILE A 25 1.20 3.74 -12.47
CA ILE A 25 1.92 5.02 -12.59
C ILE A 25 3.38 4.86 -12.14
N CYS A 26 3.60 4.23 -11.00
CA CYS A 26 4.91 4.17 -10.34
C CYS A 26 5.46 2.74 -10.32
N ARG A 27 5.73 2.17 -11.51
CA ARG A 27 6.31 0.82 -11.64
C ARG A 27 7.75 0.79 -11.13
N VAL A 28 7.87 0.61 -9.82
CA VAL A 28 9.13 0.42 -9.11
C VAL A 28 9.30 -1.05 -8.72
N PRO A 29 10.53 -1.54 -8.49
CA PRO A 29 10.79 -2.89 -8.01
C PRO A 29 10.39 -3.02 -6.52
N LEU A 30 9.07 -2.99 -6.27
CA LEU A 30 8.47 -2.90 -4.94
C LEU A 30 8.81 -4.11 -4.06
N ASP A 31 8.85 -5.29 -4.67
CA ASP A 31 9.27 -6.56 -4.08
C ASP A 31 10.69 -6.47 -3.47
N LYS A 32 11.61 -5.79 -4.16
CA LYS A 32 13.00 -5.60 -3.69
C LYS A 32 13.10 -4.46 -2.68
N TRP A 33 12.38 -3.36 -2.92
CA TRP A 33 12.44 -2.16 -2.07
C TRP A 33 11.86 -2.40 -0.68
N LEU A 34 10.75 -3.14 -0.56
CA LEU A 34 10.12 -3.42 0.73
C LEU A 34 11.05 -4.20 1.67
N ALA A 35 11.84 -5.14 1.15
CA ALA A 35 12.80 -5.89 1.96
C ALA A 35 13.99 -5.02 2.42
N HIS A 36 14.38 -4.02 1.64
CA HIS A 36 15.58 -3.22 1.88
C HIS A 36 15.34 -1.95 2.71
N SER A 37 14.10 -1.45 2.75
CA SER A 37 13.73 -0.13 3.28
C SER A 37 13.66 -0.05 4.81
N GLY A 38 13.24 -1.13 5.48
CA GLY A 38 12.91 -1.12 6.93
C GLY A 38 14.06 -0.66 7.84
N GLY A 39 15.28 -1.11 7.55
CA GLY A 39 16.49 -0.74 8.31
C GLY A 39 17.06 0.64 7.97
N LYS A 40 16.51 1.36 6.98
CA LYS A 40 17.12 2.58 6.44
C LYS A 40 16.37 3.86 6.77
N GLY A 41 15.26 3.75 7.52
CA GLY A 41 14.38 4.90 7.77
C GLY A 41 13.54 5.26 6.55
N ILE A 42 13.32 4.33 5.63
CA ILE A 42 12.44 4.51 4.47
C ILE A 42 11.14 3.76 4.76
N GLN A 43 10.02 4.49 4.84
CA GLN A 43 8.68 3.94 4.94
C GLN A 43 8.03 3.97 3.57
N ILE A 44 7.52 2.83 3.12
CA ILE A 44 6.80 2.71 1.86
C ILE A 44 5.32 2.50 2.19
N ALA A 45 4.45 3.30 1.59
CA ALA A 45 3.01 3.15 1.63
C ALA A 45 2.51 3.09 0.18
N THR A 46 2.01 1.92 -0.24
CA THR A 46 1.55 1.70 -1.60
C THR A 46 0.04 1.53 -1.65
N VAL A 47 -0.58 2.12 -2.67
CA VAL A 47 -1.99 1.94 -3.00
C VAL A 47 -2.07 1.16 -4.31
N VAL A 48 -2.87 0.10 -4.30
CA VAL A 48 -3.16 -0.75 -5.45
C VAL A 48 -4.63 -1.12 -5.43
N HIS A 49 -5.24 -1.30 -6.60
CA HIS A 49 -6.65 -1.67 -6.70
C HIS A 49 -6.95 -3.11 -6.27
N GLY A 50 -5.97 -4.01 -6.36
CA GLY A 50 -6.19 -5.39 -5.95
C GLY A 50 -4.98 -6.31 -6.15
N GLU A 51 -5.10 -7.50 -5.58
CA GLU A 51 -4.06 -8.52 -5.62
C GLU A 51 -3.81 -9.07 -7.04
N ALA A 52 -4.84 -9.12 -7.87
CA ALA A 52 -4.71 -9.51 -9.27
C ALA A 52 -3.77 -8.57 -10.04
N GLN A 53 -3.82 -7.26 -9.78
CA GLN A 53 -2.89 -6.31 -10.41
C GLN A 53 -1.46 -6.49 -9.91
N LEU A 54 -1.28 -6.74 -8.62
CA LEU A 54 0.04 -7.08 -8.08
C LEU A 54 0.61 -8.33 -8.76
N ALA A 55 -0.21 -9.37 -8.96
CA ALA A 55 0.21 -10.58 -9.67
C ALA A 55 0.51 -10.32 -11.15
N ALA A 56 -0.25 -9.45 -11.81
CA ALA A 56 0.00 -9.09 -13.20
C ALA A 56 1.31 -8.30 -13.39
N THR A 57 1.67 -7.45 -12.42
CA THR A 57 2.87 -6.60 -12.51
C THR A 57 4.14 -7.27 -11.99
N TRP A 58 4.09 -8.03 -10.90
CA TRP A 58 5.28 -8.66 -10.28
C TRP A 58 5.23 -10.20 -10.25
N GLY A 59 4.28 -10.81 -10.96
CA GLY A 59 4.05 -12.24 -10.92
C GLY A 59 3.48 -12.73 -9.59
N HIS A 60 3.12 -14.01 -9.53
CA HIS A 60 2.57 -14.62 -8.31
C HIS A 60 3.55 -14.58 -7.13
N HIS A 61 4.85 -14.77 -7.40
CA HIS A 61 5.88 -14.71 -6.36
C HIS A 61 6.07 -13.29 -5.84
N GLY A 62 6.22 -12.29 -6.73
CA GLY A 62 6.40 -10.90 -6.32
C GLY A 62 5.19 -10.36 -5.56
N ARG A 63 3.96 -10.68 -5.99
CA ARG A 63 2.73 -10.39 -5.20
C ARG A 63 2.88 -10.90 -3.78
N ARG A 64 3.28 -12.16 -3.60
CA ARG A 64 3.40 -12.77 -2.29
C ARG A 64 4.49 -12.09 -1.45
N VAL A 65 5.64 -11.79 -2.02
CA VAL A 65 6.72 -11.06 -1.33
C VAL A 65 6.24 -9.68 -0.86
N ILE A 66 5.55 -8.94 -1.73
CA ILE A 66 5.01 -7.61 -1.42
C ILE A 66 4.03 -7.69 -0.25
N LEU A 67 3.05 -8.60 -0.32
CA LEU A 67 2.08 -8.78 0.74
C LEU A 67 2.75 -9.26 2.03
N ASP A 68 3.61 -10.27 1.99
CA ASP A 68 4.25 -10.84 3.19
C ASP A 68 5.18 -9.83 3.89
N THR A 69 5.87 -8.97 3.13
CA THR A 69 6.76 -7.94 3.67
C THR A 69 6.00 -6.70 4.19
N SER A 70 4.76 -6.49 3.71
CA SER A 70 3.92 -5.38 4.14
C SER A 70 3.41 -5.59 5.57
N GLY A 71 4.01 -4.90 6.53
CA GLY A 71 3.67 -4.98 7.96
C GLY A 71 2.29 -4.40 8.33
N CYS A 72 1.73 -3.55 7.47
CA CYS A 72 0.36 -3.07 7.57
C CYS A 72 -0.34 -3.27 6.22
N LYS A 73 -1.54 -3.83 6.25
CA LYS A 73 -2.41 -3.98 5.08
C LYS A 73 -3.76 -3.40 5.41
N VAL A 74 -4.27 -2.53 4.54
CA VAL A 74 -5.58 -1.91 4.67
C VAL A 74 -6.38 -2.30 3.44
N VAL A 75 -7.48 -3.01 3.65
CA VAL A 75 -8.41 -3.38 2.59
C VAL A 75 -9.63 -2.48 2.68
N LEU A 76 -9.78 -1.64 1.67
CA LEU A 76 -10.90 -0.73 1.50
C LEU A 76 -12.15 -1.50 0.99
N PRO A 77 -13.36 -0.96 1.20
CA PRO A 77 -14.58 -1.58 0.69
C PRO A 77 -14.60 -1.51 -0.85
N GLY A 78 -15.36 -2.41 -1.48
CA GLY A 78 -15.47 -2.50 -2.94
C GLY A 78 -14.50 -3.49 -3.60
N VAL A 79 -13.95 -4.45 -2.83
CA VAL A 79 -13.23 -5.59 -3.41
C VAL A 79 -14.25 -6.57 -3.99
N ASP A 80 -14.24 -6.72 -5.31
CA ASP A 80 -15.12 -7.65 -6.03
C ASP A 80 -14.44 -8.97 -6.42
N ASP A 81 -13.13 -9.09 -6.16
CA ASP A 81 -12.37 -10.31 -6.46
C ASP A 81 -12.70 -11.46 -5.47
N PRO A 82 -13.31 -12.57 -5.94
CA PRO A 82 -13.72 -13.66 -5.04
C PRO A 82 -12.56 -14.33 -4.31
N ASP A 83 -11.40 -14.45 -4.97
CA ASP A 83 -10.21 -15.10 -4.39
C ASP A 83 -9.64 -14.26 -3.26
N THR A 84 -9.58 -12.93 -3.44
CA THR A 84 -9.19 -11.99 -2.37
C THR A 84 -10.18 -12.04 -1.20
N LEU A 85 -11.49 -12.05 -1.47
CA LEU A 85 -12.51 -12.11 -0.41
C LEU A 85 -12.45 -13.42 0.40
N GLU A 86 -12.26 -14.56 -0.27
CA GLU A 86 -12.07 -15.86 0.36
C GLU A 86 -10.76 -15.91 1.17
N HIS A 87 -9.68 -15.33 0.65
CA HIS A 87 -8.42 -15.19 1.38
C HIS A 87 -8.61 -14.39 2.67
N LEU A 88 -9.28 -13.24 2.60
CA LEU A 88 -9.54 -12.38 3.76
C LEU A 88 -10.45 -13.06 4.79
N SER A 89 -11.50 -13.77 4.34
CA SER A 89 -12.37 -14.59 5.19
C SER A 89 -11.56 -15.64 5.98
N ARG A 90 -10.62 -16.32 5.33
CA ARG A 90 -9.72 -17.28 5.99
C ARG A 90 -8.76 -16.61 6.97
N VAL A 91 -8.23 -15.44 6.63
CA VAL A 91 -7.35 -14.65 7.53
C VAL A 91 -8.10 -14.14 8.77
N CYS A 92 -9.40 -13.83 8.66
CA CYS A 92 -10.26 -13.53 9.81
C CYS A 92 -10.38 -14.73 10.78
N GLY A 93 -10.26 -15.95 10.27
CA GLY A 93 -10.38 -17.18 11.03
C GLY A 93 -11.83 -17.59 11.31
N GLU A 94 -11.99 -18.55 12.22
CA GLU A 94 -13.28 -19.15 12.56
C GLU A 94 -13.59 -19.01 14.05
N HIS A 95 -14.88 -18.92 14.36
CA HIS A 95 -15.39 -18.92 15.72
C HIS A 95 -16.26 -20.16 15.96
N ALA A 96 -16.03 -20.87 17.07
CA ALA A 96 -16.85 -21.99 17.48
C ALA A 96 -18.13 -21.49 18.16
N PHE A 97 -19.28 -21.79 17.58
CA PHE A 97 -20.58 -21.46 18.15
C PHE A 97 -21.23 -22.70 18.76
N ARG A 98 -21.84 -22.53 19.94
CA ARG A 98 -22.58 -23.60 20.61
C ARG A 98 -24.04 -23.53 20.23
N GLU A 99 -24.46 -24.45 19.39
CA GLU A 99 -25.85 -24.63 19.02
C GLU A 99 -26.57 -25.49 20.04
N ARG A 100 -27.76 -25.04 20.46
CA ARG A 100 -28.65 -25.88 21.28
C ARG A 100 -29.54 -26.67 20.33
N GLY A 101 -29.27 -27.97 20.21
CA GLY A 101 -30.18 -28.88 19.53
C GLY A 101 -31.47 -29.03 20.33
N ARG A 102 -32.62 -28.86 19.68
CA ARG A 102 -33.92 -29.23 20.26
C ARG A 102 -34.24 -30.66 19.83
N GLY A 103 -33.55 -31.63 20.44
CA GLY A 103 -33.84 -33.05 20.23
C GLY A 103 -35.06 -33.50 21.04
N GLU A 104 -35.78 -34.52 20.56
CA GLU A 104 -36.96 -35.11 21.23
C GLU A 104 -36.69 -35.70 22.63
N ARG A 105 -35.42 -35.95 23.00
CA ARG A 105 -35.04 -36.67 24.23
C ARG A 105 -34.03 -35.95 25.14
N GLY A 106 -33.75 -34.67 24.93
CA GLY A 106 -32.83 -33.92 25.78
C GLY A 106 -32.13 -32.76 25.09
N ARG A 107 -31.50 -31.89 25.88
CA ARG A 107 -30.72 -30.73 25.43
C ARG A 107 -29.30 -31.18 25.06
N ASP A 108 -29.09 -31.60 23.82
CA ASP A 108 -27.74 -31.82 23.30
C ASP A 108 -27.16 -30.50 22.78
N ALA A 109 -25.93 -30.18 23.20
CA ALA A 109 -25.20 -29.01 22.73
C ALA A 109 -24.20 -29.45 21.66
N ILE A 110 -24.33 -28.91 20.44
CA ILE A 110 -23.44 -29.17 19.31
C ILE A 110 -22.53 -27.95 19.15
N TRP A 111 -21.25 -28.19 18.91
CA TRP A 111 -20.30 -27.11 18.59
C TRP A 111 -20.03 -27.10 17.09
N THR A 112 -20.35 -26.01 16.43
CA THR A 112 -20.14 -25.81 14.99
C THR A 112 -19.20 -24.62 14.78
N ARG A 113 -18.24 -24.72 13.86
CA ARG A 113 -17.33 -23.63 13.53
C ARG A 113 -17.87 -22.85 12.35
N TYR A 114 -17.84 -21.53 12.46
CA TYR A 114 -18.26 -20.60 11.41
C TYR A 114 -17.15 -19.58 11.15
N PRO A 115 -16.97 -19.11 9.91
CA PRO A 115 -16.05 -18.01 9.63
C PRO A 115 -16.47 -16.76 10.41
N VAL A 116 -15.50 -16.04 10.98
CA VAL A 116 -15.75 -14.80 11.73
C VAL A 116 -16.40 -13.75 10.82
N MET A 117 -15.96 -13.68 9.57
CA MET A 117 -16.59 -12.88 8.51
C MET A 117 -16.68 -13.70 7.23
N THR A 118 -17.84 -13.72 6.60
CA THR A 118 -18.00 -14.34 5.29
C THR A 118 -17.47 -13.43 4.18
N PRO A 119 -17.13 -13.96 2.99
CA PRO A 119 -16.77 -13.15 1.82
C PRO A 119 -17.81 -12.06 1.51
N SER A 120 -19.11 -12.37 1.63
CA SER A 120 -20.20 -11.41 1.43
C SER A 120 -20.20 -10.30 2.48
N MET A 121 -19.92 -10.60 3.75
CA MET A 121 -19.81 -9.57 4.80
C MET A 121 -18.63 -8.64 4.55
N ILE A 122 -17.51 -9.16 4.02
CA ILE A 122 -16.33 -8.37 3.68
C ILE A 122 -16.63 -7.44 2.50
N ASN A 123 -17.26 -7.96 1.44
CA ASN A 123 -17.66 -7.16 0.28
C ASN A 123 -18.68 -6.06 0.65
N GLN A 124 -19.59 -6.34 1.58
CA GLN A 124 -20.65 -5.42 2.03
C GLN A 124 -20.23 -4.51 3.19
N LEU A 125 -18.93 -4.32 3.42
CA LEU A 125 -18.46 -3.41 4.46
C LEU A 125 -19.02 -1.99 4.26
N PRO A 126 -19.58 -1.35 5.32
CA PRO A 126 -20.15 -0.02 5.18
C PRO A 126 -19.11 1.02 4.75
N THR A 127 -19.56 2.04 4.03
CA THR A 127 -18.70 3.15 3.61
C THR A 127 -18.02 3.81 4.81
N GLY A 128 -16.71 4.04 4.71
CA GLY A 128 -15.91 4.61 5.79
C GLY A 128 -15.41 3.59 6.81
N PHE A 129 -15.54 2.30 6.54
CA PHE A 129 -14.86 1.23 7.26
C PHE A 129 -13.88 0.49 6.35
N ALA A 130 -12.85 -0.12 6.94
CA ALA A 130 -11.90 -0.98 6.25
C ALA A 130 -11.41 -2.10 7.15
N LEU A 131 -10.90 -3.16 6.55
CA LEU A 131 -10.17 -4.20 7.26
C LEU A 131 -8.71 -3.81 7.37
N VAL A 132 -8.17 -3.86 8.58
CA VAL A 132 -6.78 -3.51 8.87
C VAL A 132 -6.09 -4.71 9.48
N LYS A 133 -5.04 -5.18 8.81
CA LYS A 133 -4.09 -6.16 9.36
C LYS A 133 -2.80 -5.42 9.70
N TRP A 134 -2.46 -5.39 10.98
CA TRP A 134 -1.21 -4.81 11.44
C TRP A 134 -0.40 -5.84 12.22
N GLY A 135 0.85 -6.06 11.82
CA GLY A 135 1.76 -7.01 12.46
C GLY A 135 1.10 -8.35 12.77
N ASN A 136 1.17 -8.77 14.04
CA ASN A 136 0.58 -10.02 14.54
C ASN A 136 -0.85 -9.87 15.07
N SER A 137 -1.48 -8.70 14.94
CA SER A 137 -2.85 -8.48 15.40
C SER A 137 -3.87 -9.22 14.54
N ALA A 138 -5.04 -9.51 15.11
CA ALA A 138 -6.18 -10.01 14.35
C ALA A 138 -6.63 -8.98 13.30
N LEU A 139 -7.25 -9.46 12.22
CA LEU A 139 -7.85 -8.61 11.21
C LEU A 139 -8.99 -7.79 11.85
N THR A 140 -8.86 -6.47 11.86
CA THR A 140 -9.73 -5.59 12.62
C THR A 140 -10.49 -4.65 11.69
N ILE A 141 -11.80 -4.47 11.93
CA ILE A 141 -12.58 -3.46 11.24
C ILE A 141 -12.27 -2.09 11.86
N ALA A 142 -11.70 -1.18 11.07
CA ALA A 142 -11.38 0.18 11.48
C ALA A 142 -12.25 1.19 10.75
N LYS A 143 -12.65 2.26 11.44
CA LYS A 143 -13.32 3.40 10.82
C LYS A 143 -12.28 4.32 10.17
N ILE A 144 -12.39 4.53 8.87
CA ILE A 144 -11.56 5.46 8.12
C ILE A 144 -12.17 6.85 8.25
N ALA A 145 -11.48 7.73 8.96
CA ALA A 145 -11.78 9.15 8.94
C ALA A 145 -11.12 9.81 7.73
N ALA A 146 -11.83 10.71 7.07
CA ALA A 146 -11.24 11.52 6.00
C ALA A 146 -10.13 12.40 6.60
N ALA A 147 -8.88 12.20 6.15
CA ALA A 147 -7.71 12.90 6.66
C ALA A 147 -7.88 14.44 6.70
N ARG A 148 -8.57 15.02 5.70
CA ARG A 148 -8.88 16.46 5.64
C ARG A 148 -9.72 16.98 6.81
N LYS A 149 -10.47 16.11 7.49
CA LYS A 149 -11.32 16.46 8.64
C LYS A 149 -10.56 16.34 9.97
N ASP A 150 -9.41 15.68 9.96
CA ASP A 150 -8.58 15.51 11.15
C ASP A 150 -7.86 16.82 11.48
N ARG A 151 -8.02 17.30 12.73
CA ARG A 151 -7.42 18.56 13.18
C ARG A 151 -5.89 18.48 13.23
N MET A 152 -5.33 17.33 13.57
CA MET A 152 -3.90 17.12 13.64
C MET A 152 -3.31 17.13 12.24
N ILE A 153 -3.91 16.39 11.29
CA ILE A 153 -3.47 16.39 9.89
C ILE A 153 -3.62 17.78 9.28
N ARG A 154 -4.71 18.51 9.55
CA ARG A 154 -4.86 19.89 9.08
C ARG A 154 -3.78 20.82 9.65
N ALA A 155 -3.48 20.71 10.94
CA ALA A 155 -2.43 21.50 11.57
C ALA A 155 -1.05 21.18 10.99
N ASP A 156 -0.80 19.90 10.70
CA ASP A 156 0.47 19.42 10.16
C ASP A 156 0.63 19.76 8.67
N GLN A 157 -0.44 19.66 7.86
CA GLN A 157 -0.46 20.15 6.48
C GLN A 157 -0.15 21.65 6.40
N VAL A 158 -0.59 22.45 7.37
CA VAL A 158 -0.22 23.87 7.46
C VAL A 158 1.27 24.03 7.78
N ARG A 159 1.87 23.14 8.57
CA ARG A 159 3.33 23.14 8.82
C ARG A 159 4.12 22.73 7.58
N TYR A 160 3.74 21.64 6.90
CA TYR A 160 4.39 21.19 5.67
C TYR A 160 4.20 22.15 4.49
N ARG A 161 3.08 22.86 4.39
CA ARG A 161 2.92 23.94 3.40
C ARG A 161 3.81 25.16 3.67
N ARG A 162 4.20 25.38 4.93
CA ARG A 162 4.98 26.56 5.34
C ARG A 162 6.48 26.32 5.29
N LEU A 163 6.92 25.08 5.35
CA LEU A 163 8.28 24.73 4.98
C LEU A 163 8.26 24.57 3.45
N PRO A 164 8.80 25.52 2.66
CA PRO A 164 9.23 25.12 1.34
C PRO A 164 10.12 23.90 1.58
N ALA A 165 9.82 22.76 0.93
CA ALA A 165 10.85 21.75 0.78
C ALA A 165 11.99 22.51 0.13
N ALA A 166 13.02 22.87 0.93
CA ALA A 166 14.24 23.40 0.36
C ALA A 166 14.59 22.41 -0.75
N PRO A 167 14.80 22.86 -1.99
CA PRO A 167 15.18 21.97 -3.06
C PRO A 167 16.27 21.07 -2.50
N ILE A 168 16.06 19.75 -2.55
CA ILE A 168 17.14 18.84 -2.22
C ILE A 168 18.18 19.13 -3.29
N GLU A 169 19.20 19.90 -2.94
CA GLU A 169 20.39 20.04 -3.76
C GLU A 169 21.02 18.66 -3.76
N LEU A 170 20.71 17.91 -4.81
CA LEU A 170 21.40 16.67 -5.07
C LEU A 170 22.87 17.05 -5.29
N PRO A 171 23.81 16.32 -4.67
CA PRO A 171 25.24 16.62 -4.81
C PRO A 171 25.73 16.55 -6.26
N VAL A 172 24.92 15.96 -7.14
CA VAL A 172 25.05 16.01 -8.59
C VAL A 172 23.66 16.23 -9.22
N PRO A 173 23.55 16.91 -10.37
CA PRO A 173 22.31 16.95 -11.15
C PRO A 173 21.74 15.54 -11.37
N ILE A 174 20.41 15.38 -11.39
CA ILE A 174 19.77 14.06 -11.63
C ILE A 174 20.33 13.37 -12.89
N CYS A 175 20.64 14.16 -13.93
CA CYS A 175 21.21 13.69 -15.18
C CYS A 175 22.64 13.13 -15.05
N GLU A 176 23.35 13.46 -13.96
CA GLU A 176 24.74 13.07 -13.69
C GLU A 176 24.85 12.07 -12.53
N LEU A 177 23.72 11.68 -11.92
CA LEU A 177 23.72 10.54 -11.01
C LEU A 177 24.22 9.30 -11.78
N PRO A 178 25.19 8.54 -11.25
CA PRO A 178 25.66 7.34 -11.91
C PRO A 178 24.46 6.41 -12.14
N GLN A 179 24.08 6.20 -13.40
CA GLN A 179 23.04 5.25 -13.75
C GLN A 179 23.44 3.82 -13.33
N ASP A 180 24.76 3.60 -13.20
CA ASP A 180 25.39 2.37 -12.72
C ASP A 180 25.25 2.14 -11.20
N ALA A 181 24.69 3.10 -10.44
CA ALA A 181 24.46 2.96 -8.99
C ALA A 181 23.11 2.31 -8.64
N ILE A 182 22.32 1.91 -9.64
CA ILE A 182 21.22 0.99 -9.45
C ILE A 182 21.81 -0.41 -9.67
N PRO A 183 21.91 -1.24 -8.62
CA PRO A 183 22.36 -2.61 -8.79
C PRO A 183 21.54 -3.27 -9.91
N ALA A 184 22.17 -3.96 -10.87
CA ALA A 184 21.48 -4.55 -12.03
C ALA A 184 20.36 -5.51 -11.61
N ASP A 185 20.47 -6.07 -10.40
CA ASP A 185 19.47 -6.86 -9.71
C ASP A 185 18.25 -6.07 -9.21
N VAL A 186 18.18 -4.73 -9.36
CA VAL A 186 17.07 -3.86 -8.94
C VAL A 186 16.27 -3.35 -10.14
N VAL A 187 16.87 -3.25 -11.32
CA VAL A 187 16.18 -2.90 -12.58
C VAL A 187 15.43 -4.13 -13.09
N PRO A 188 14.09 -4.13 -13.23
CA PRO A 188 13.40 -5.19 -13.97
C PRO A 188 13.93 -5.24 -15.41
N ASP A 189 14.17 -6.43 -15.94
CA ASP A 189 14.68 -6.64 -17.32
C ASP A 189 13.82 -5.89 -18.38
N ASP A 190 12.56 -5.59 -18.05
CA ASP A 190 11.58 -4.95 -18.92
C ASP A 190 11.70 -3.41 -19.01
N LEU A 191 12.54 -2.76 -18.20
CA LEU A 191 12.75 -1.30 -18.32
C LEU A 191 13.51 -0.91 -19.58
N ALA A 192 14.33 -1.82 -20.13
CA ALA A 192 15.01 -1.62 -21.41
C ALA A 192 14.07 -1.71 -22.63
N ALA A 193 12.82 -2.14 -22.44
CA ALA A 193 11.82 -2.32 -23.49
C ALA A 193 10.81 -1.16 -23.59
N LEU A 194 10.93 -0.14 -22.73
CA LEU A 194 10.11 1.07 -22.85
C LEU A 194 10.59 1.87 -24.06
N PRO A 195 9.69 2.31 -24.97
CA PRO A 195 10.09 3.19 -26.05
C PRO A 195 10.68 4.47 -25.48
N ASP A 196 11.80 4.94 -26.03
CA ASP A 196 12.40 6.23 -25.69
C ASP A 196 11.31 7.30 -25.78
N VAL A 197 10.90 7.82 -24.61
CA VAL A 197 10.01 8.97 -24.56
C VAL A 197 10.89 10.17 -24.93
N PRO A 198 10.66 10.83 -26.08
CA PRO A 198 11.47 11.98 -26.43
C PRO A 198 11.32 13.04 -25.34
N VAL A 199 12.45 13.43 -24.75
CA VAL A 199 12.53 14.56 -23.81
C VAL A 199 12.34 15.85 -24.61
N SER A 200 11.10 16.15 -25.00
CA SER A 200 10.76 17.49 -25.43
C SER A 200 10.48 18.32 -24.19
N ALA A 201 11.28 19.36 -23.94
CA ALA A 201 10.93 20.41 -23.00
C ALA A 201 9.50 20.92 -23.32
N PRO A 202 8.63 21.15 -22.33
CA PRO A 202 7.27 21.60 -22.60
C PRO A 202 7.32 23.01 -23.19
N SER A 203 7.20 23.11 -24.50
CA SER A 203 6.88 24.35 -25.18
C SER A 203 5.39 24.63 -24.96
N GLY A 204 5.10 25.51 -23.99
CA GLY A 204 3.91 26.37 -23.93
C GLY A 204 2.55 25.79 -24.33
N GLN A 205 2.18 24.59 -23.88
CA GLN A 205 0.79 24.10 -24.03
C GLN A 205 0.05 24.21 -22.70
N ALA A 206 -0.89 25.16 -22.65
CA ALA A 206 -1.91 25.29 -21.61
C ALA A 206 -2.83 24.06 -21.65
N TYR A 207 -3.21 23.53 -20.48
CA TYR A 207 -4.09 22.37 -20.43
C TYR A 207 -5.56 22.79 -20.66
N PRO A 208 -6.42 21.90 -21.17
CA PRO A 208 -7.82 22.22 -21.51
C PRO A 208 -8.74 22.64 -20.34
N TRP A 209 -8.22 22.72 -19.11
CA TRP A 209 -8.93 23.19 -17.91
C TRP A 209 -8.38 24.51 -17.36
N ASP A 210 -7.40 25.13 -18.03
CA ASP A 210 -6.89 26.47 -17.68
C ASP A 210 -7.76 27.61 -18.27
N GLU A 211 -8.73 27.29 -19.13
CA GLU A 211 -9.74 28.23 -19.63
C GLU A 211 -10.99 28.22 -18.73
N GLY A 212 -10.97 28.98 -17.64
CA GLY A 212 -12.16 29.06 -16.78
C GLY A 212 -12.10 29.96 -15.54
N GLN A 213 -11.09 30.81 -15.39
CA GLN A 213 -11.09 31.83 -14.32
C GLN A 213 -10.78 33.21 -14.90
N ALA A 214 -11.85 33.88 -15.34
CA ALA A 214 -11.96 35.33 -15.44
C ALA A 214 -13.23 35.75 -14.69
#